data_AF-A0A7Z0NLX6-F1
#
_entry.id   AF-A0A7Z0NLX6-F1
#
_cell.length_a   1.000
_cell.length_b   1.000
_cell.length_c   1.000
_cell.angle_alpha   90.00
_cell.angle_beta   90.00
_cell.angle_gamma   90.00
#
_symmetry.space_group_name_H-M   'P 1'
#
loop_
_entity.id
_entity.type
_entity.pdbx_description
1 polymer ?
#
loop_
_entity_poly.entity_id
_entity_poly.type
_entity_poly.pdbx_seq_one_letter_code
_entity_poly.pdbx_strand_id
1 'polypeptide(L)'
;MTRFRIGEAAELLGVSADTVRRWIDAGRIRAERDEHGHRAVDGVDLAAFARAQAAERDERSDASSARNRLRGIVVGVVRDTVMAQVDIQAGPFRIVSLMSREAVDELDLRVGSLAVAVIKSTNVLVERATPPAGTRGRPAP
;
A
#
# COMPACT_ATOMS: atom_id res chain seq x y z
N MET A 1 24.27 -15.79 12.04
CA MET A 1 23.48 -14.84 11.22
C MET A 1 22.99 -15.58 10.00
N THR A 2 21.73 -15.39 9.60
CA THR A 2 21.15 -16.10 8.45
C THR A 2 21.71 -15.52 7.16
N ARG A 3 22.26 -16.39 6.30
CA ARG A 3 22.80 -16.00 4.99
C ARG A 3 21.93 -16.60 3.90
N PHE A 4 21.63 -15.81 2.88
CA PHE A 4 20.79 -16.21 1.75
C PHE A 4 21.64 -16.31 0.50
N ARG A 5 21.50 -17.41 -0.25
CA ARG A 5 22.05 -17.49 -1.60
C ARG A 5 21.29 -16.53 -2.52
N ILE A 6 21.90 -16.17 -3.65
CA ILE A 6 21.28 -15.27 -4.63
C ILE A 6 19.87 -15.72 -5.02
N GLY A 7 19.64 -17.03 -5.19
CA GLY A 7 18.31 -17.57 -5.53
C GLY A 7 17.27 -17.33 -4.45
N GLU A 8 17.61 -17.60 -3.19
CA GLU A 8 16.71 -17.38 -2.04
C GLU A 8 16.43 -15.89 -1.83
N ALA A 9 17.47 -15.05 -1.98
CA ALA A 9 17.31 -13.60 -1.94
C ALA A 9 16.41 -13.08 -3.08
N ALA A 10 16.49 -13.67 -4.27
CA ALA A 10 15.66 -13.32 -5.40
C ALA A 10 14.18 -13.66 -5.17
N GLU A 11 13.90 -14.84 -4.60
CA GLU A 11 12.55 -15.24 -4.21
C GLU A 11 11.98 -14.29 -3.14
N LEU A 12 12.75 -13.97 -2.10
CA LEU A 12 12.33 -13.05 -1.04
C LEU A 12 12.08 -11.63 -1.53
N LEU A 13 12.86 -11.16 -2.51
CA LEU A 13 12.72 -9.83 -3.12
C LEU A 13 11.72 -9.79 -4.29
N GLY A 14 11.18 -10.94 -4.72
CA GLY A 14 10.24 -11.02 -5.84
C GLY A 14 10.83 -10.62 -7.20
N VAL A 15 12.12 -10.86 -7.41
CA VAL A 15 12.84 -10.52 -8.66
C VAL A 15 13.64 -11.71 -9.20
N SER A 16 14.27 -11.56 -10.36
CA SER A 16 15.15 -12.61 -10.91
C SER A 16 16.52 -12.63 -10.22
N ALA A 17 17.14 -13.81 -10.18
CA ALA A 17 18.51 -13.98 -9.65
C ALA A 17 19.55 -13.09 -10.36
N ASP A 18 19.38 -12.84 -11.66
CA ASP A 18 20.25 -11.92 -12.41
C ASP A 18 20.09 -10.47 -11.98
N THR A 19 18.89 -10.07 -11.55
CA THR A 19 18.63 -8.74 -11.00
C THR A 19 19.37 -8.58 -9.67
N VAL A 20 19.28 -9.57 -8.78
CA VAL A 20 20.03 -9.58 -7.51
C VAL A 20 21.54 -9.56 -7.76
N ARG A 21 22.04 -10.35 -8.72
CA ARG A 21 23.46 -10.35 -9.10
C ARG A 21 23.93 -8.98 -9.56
N ARG A 22 23.15 -8.32 -10.43
CA ARG A 22 23.43 -6.94 -10.87
C ARG A 22 23.45 -5.94 -9.72
N TRP A 23 22.57 -6.07 -8.73
CA TRP A 23 22.57 -5.18 -7.56
C TRP A 23 23.79 -5.39 -6.67
N ILE A 24 24.24 -6.63 -6.52
CA ILE A 24 25.49 -6.95 -5.82
C ILE A 24 26.69 -6.36 -6.59
N ASP A 25 26.76 -6.56 -7.89
CA ASP A 25 27.85 -6.04 -8.73
C ASP A 25 27.87 -4.51 -8.76
N ALA A 26 26.71 -3.87 -8.65
CA ALA A 26 26.56 -2.43 -8.51
C ALA A 26 26.80 -1.92 -7.07
N GLY A 27 27.14 -2.80 -6.12
CA GLY A 27 27.38 -2.43 -4.72
C GLY A 27 26.13 -2.00 -3.93
N ARG A 28 24.92 -2.24 -4.47
CA ARG A 28 23.65 -1.87 -3.81
C ARG A 28 23.25 -2.85 -2.70
N ILE A 29 23.70 -4.11 -2.80
CA ILE A 29 23.51 -5.14 -1.78
C ILE A 29 24.88 -5.73 -1.46
N ARG A 30 25.27 -5.74 -0.18
CA ARG A 30 26.50 -6.38 0.24
C ARG A 30 26.35 -7.90 0.18
N ALA A 31 27.30 -8.57 -0.48
CA ALA A 31 27.36 -10.01 -0.52
C ALA A 31 28.78 -10.49 -0.23
N GLU A 32 28.89 -11.57 0.52
CA GLU A 32 30.15 -12.23 0.84
C GLU A 32 30.20 -13.60 0.15
N ARG A 33 31.40 -14.16 0.00
CA ARG A 33 31.53 -15.54 -0.45
C ARG A 33 31.40 -16.45 0.76
N ASP A 34 30.55 -17.47 0.67
CA ASP A 34 30.50 -18.54 1.65
C ASP A 34 31.74 -19.43 1.56
N GLU A 35 31.86 -20.39 2.48
CA GLU A 35 32.98 -21.33 2.57
C GLU A 35 33.14 -22.20 1.31
N HIS A 36 32.10 -22.27 0.46
CA HIS A 36 32.06 -23.02 -0.78
C HIS A 36 32.25 -22.11 -2.01
N GLY A 37 32.55 -20.82 -1.81
CA GLY A 37 32.83 -19.84 -2.86
C GLY A 37 31.58 -19.21 -3.50
N HIS A 38 30.37 -19.56 -3.04
CA HIS A 38 29.12 -19.01 -3.54
C HIS A 38 28.83 -17.66 -2.89
N ARG A 39 28.26 -16.73 -3.68
CA ARG A 39 27.83 -15.42 -3.15
C ARG A 39 26.60 -15.60 -2.27
N ALA A 40 26.69 -15.12 -1.03
CA ALA A 40 25.64 -15.10 -0.05
C ALA A 40 25.46 -13.69 0.54
N VAL A 41 24.21 -13.30 0.76
CA VAL A 41 23.83 -12.00 1.32
C VAL A 41 23.47 -12.21 2.78
N ASP A 42 23.94 -11.34 3.67
CA ASP A 42 23.51 -11.36 5.07
C ASP A 42 22.03 -10.95 5.17
N GLY A 43 21.25 -11.65 6.00
CA GLY A 43 19.83 -11.37 6.15
C GLY A 43 19.52 -9.95 6.62
N VAL A 44 20.39 -9.33 7.42
CA VAL A 44 20.23 -7.95 7.88
C VAL A 44 20.37 -6.98 6.71
N ASP A 45 21.39 -7.17 5.88
CA ASP A 45 21.64 -6.35 4.69
C ASP A 45 20.52 -6.52 3.65
N LEU A 46 20.04 -7.76 3.47
CA LEU A 46 18.94 -8.07 2.56
C LEU A 46 17.63 -7.38 3.00
N ALA A 47 17.30 -7.44 4.29
CA ALA A 47 16.11 -6.81 4.85
C ALA A 47 16.17 -5.28 4.78
N ALA A 48 17.34 -4.69 5.08
CA ALA A 48 17.56 -3.25 4.96
C ALA A 48 17.38 -2.78 3.50
N PHE A 49 17.94 -3.53 2.54
CA PHE A 49 17.78 -3.24 1.11
C PHE A 49 16.31 -3.35 0.65
N ALA A 50 15.60 -4.41 1.06
CA ALA A 50 14.19 -4.61 0.72
C ALA A 50 13.33 -3.43 1.18
N ARG A 51 13.57 -2.94 2.41
CA ARG A 51 12.86 -1.77 2.96
C ARG A 51 13.13 -0.50 2.17
N ALA A 52 14.40 -0.23 1.85
CA ALA A 52 14.77 0.96 1.08
C ALA A 52 14.16 0.94 -0.33
N GLN A 53 14.13 -0.22 -0.97
CA GLN A 53 13.54 -0.39 -2.30
C GLN A 53 12.02 -0.17 -2.31
N ALA A 54 11.31 -0.64 -1.28
CA ALA A 54 9.87 -0.42 -1.17
C ALA A 54 9.53 1.07 -1.11
N ALA A 55 10.27 1.85 -0.31
CA ALA A 55 10.10 3.30 -0.21
C ALA A 55 10.32 4.02 -1.55
N GLU A 56 11.38 3.67 -2.31
CA GLU A 56 11.64 4.23 -3.65
C GLU A 56 10.57 3.87 -4.71
N ARG A 57 9.75 2.85 -4.46
CA ARG A 57 8.71 2.38 -5.38
C ARG A 57 7.39 3.13 -5.15
N ASP A 58 7.10 3.50 -3.91
CA ASP A 58 5.94 4.33 -3.56
C ASP A 58 6.09 5.74 -4.15
N GLU A 59 7.28 6.33 -4.12
CA GLU A 59 7.57 7.63 -4.75
C GLU A 59 7.36 7.63 -6.29
N ARG A 60 7.56 6.48 -6.94
CA ARG A 60 7.37 6.32 -8.41
C ARG A 60 5.95 5.96 -8.82
N SER A 61 5.02 5.83 -7.88
CA SER A 61 3.67 5.29 -8.13
C SER A 61 2.66 6.31 -8.72
N ASP A 62 3.13 7.43 -9.29
CA ASP A 62 2.28 8.42 -9.98
C ASP A 62 1.58 7.87 -11.24
N ALA A 63 1.98 6.71 -11.76
CA ALA A 63 1.26 5.96 -12.79
C ALA A 63 0.24 4.99 -12.17
N SER A 64 -0.79 5.51 -11.48
CA SER A 64 -1.83 4.68 -10.88
C SER A 64 -2.95 4.32 -11.87
N SER A 65 -3.30 3.02 -11.95
CA SER A 65 -4.47 2.55 -12.72
C SER A 65 -5.82 2.85 -12.04
N ALA A 66 -5.79 3.43 -10.84
CA ALA A 66 -6.99 3.86 -10.12
C ALA A 66 -7.57 5.12 -10.77
N ARG A 67 -8.70 4.96 -11.48
CA ARG A 67 -9.40 6.06 -12.14
C ARG A 67 -10.34 6.83 -11.21
N ASN A 68 -10.77 6.22 -10.11
CA ASN A 68 -11.71 6.83 -9.18
C ASN A 68 -10.93 7.62 -8.12
N ARG A 69 -10.96 8.95 -8.24
CA ARG A 69 -10.31 9.89 -7.31
C ARG A 69 -11.35 10.81 -6.72
N LEU A 70 -11.63 10.67 -5.43
CA LEU A 70 -12.64 11.48 -4.74
C LEU A 70 -11.92 12.41 -3.76
N ARG A 71 -11.95 13.71 -4.06
CA ARG A 71 -11.39 14.74 -3.17
C ARG A 71 -12.32 14.96 -2.00
N GLY A 72 -11.74 15.11 -0.81
CA GLY A 72 -12.49 15.34 0.41
C GLY A 72 -11.63 15.89 1.52
N ILE A 73 -12.23 16.00 2.70
CA ILE A 73 -11.57 16.41 3.93
C ILE A 73 -11.59 15.24 4.91
N VAL A 74 -10.47 15.01 5.60
CA VAL A 74 -10.39 14.02 6.66
C VAL A 74 -11.25 14.50 7.84
N VAL A 75 -12.21 13.68 8.24
CA VAL A 75 -13.14 13.97 9.35
C VAL A 75 -12.90 13.08 10.57
N GLY A 76 -12.11 12.02 10.43
CA GLY A 76 -11.76 11.12 11.51
C GLY A 76 -10.48 10.34 11.21
N VAL A 77 -9.67 10.12 12.24
CA VAL A 77 -8.50 9.25 12.17
C VAL A 77 -8.45 8.43 13.46
N VAL A 78 -8.46 7.11 13.32
CA VAL A 78 -8.26 6.17 14.44
C VAL A 78 -6.99 5.41 14.15
N ARG A 79 -6.00 5.51 15.05
CA ARG A 79 -4.73 4.79 14.94
C ARG A 79 -4.69 3.69 15.98
N ASP A 80 -4.31 2.49 15.56
CA ASP A 80 -3.96 1.38 16.45
C ASP A 80 -2.43 1.18 16.41
N THR A 81 -1.96 -0.04 16.66
CA THR A 81 -0.54 -0.38 16.71
C THR A 81 0.07 -0.47 15.31
N VAL A 82 -0.61 -1.15 14.37
CA VAL A 82 -0.13 -1.38 13.00
C VAL A 82 -1.04 -0.76 11.94
N MET A 83 -2.34 -0.72 12.22
CA MET A 83 -3.35 -0.23 11.29
C MET A 83 -3.92 1.10 11.75
N ALA A 84 -4.48 1.83 10.80
CA ALA A 84 -5.25 3.03 11.03
C ALA A 84 -6.48 3.07 10.11
N GLN A 85 -7.53 3.69 10.62
CA GLN A 85 -8.72 4.05 9.86
C GLN A 85 -8.71 5.55 9.62
N VAL A 86 -8.97 5.94 8.38
CA VAL A 86 -9.14 7.34 7.97
C VAL A 86 -10.51 7.51 7.33
N ASP A 87 -11.29 8.43 7.88
CA ASP A 87 -12.59 8.79 7.37
C ASP A 87 -12.49 10.08 6.57
N ILE A 88 -12.93 10.06 5.32
CA ILE A 88 -12.91 11.20 4.40
C ILE A 88 -14.34 11.56 4.01
N GLN A 89 -14.73 12.81 4.23
CA GLN A 89 -15.95 13.37 3.67
C GLN A 89 -15.67 13.91 2.28
N ALA A 90 -16.23 13.27 1.25
CA ALA A 90 -16.06 13.61 -0.16
C ALA A 90 -17.43 13.95 -0.78
N GLY A 91 -17.80 15.24 -0.75
CA GLY A 91 -19.13 15.68 -1.17
C GLY A 91 -20.22 15.04 -0.30
N PRO A 92 -21.25 14.37 -0.87
CA PRO A 92 -22.30 13.70 -0.10
C PRO A 92 -21.86 12.34 0.47
N PHE A 93 -20.68 11.84 0.11
CA PHE A 93 -20.23 10.50 0.45
C PHE A 93 -19.19 10.51 1.58
N ARG A 94 -19.33 9.59 2.53
CA ARG A 94 -18.27 9.27 3.50
C ARG A 94 -17.51 8.06 3.00
N ILE A 95 -16.20 8.20 2.84
CA ILE A 95 -15.29 7.14 2.43
C ILE A 95 -14.45 6.76 3.65
N VAL A 96 -14.35 5.46 3.93
CA VAL A 96 -13.51 4.92 4.99
C VAL A 96 -12.36 4.16 4.34
N SER A 97 -11.14 4.53 4.70
CA SER A 97 -9.92 3.83 4.26
C SER A 97 -9.26 3.17 5.46
N LEU A 98 -8.87 1.91 5.28
CA LEU A 98 -7.99 1.21 6.22
C LEU A 98 -6.61 1.17 5.59
N MET A 99 -5.61 1.66 6.32
CA MET A 99 -4.22 1.73 5.87
C MET A 99 -3.29 1.49 7.06
N SER A 100 -1.98 1.38 6.83
CA SER A 100 -1.04 1.25 7.93
C SER A 100 -0.98 2.53 8.76
N ARG A 101 -0.61 2.39 10.03
CA ARG A 101 -0.36 3.53 10.91
C ARG A 101 0.72 4.43 10.33
N GLU A 102 1.81 3.83 9.86
CA GLU A 102 2.96 4.53 9.29
C GLU A 102 2.53 5.40 8.09
N ALA A 103 1.66 4.90 7.22
CA ALA A 103 1.21 5.66 6.05
C ALA A 103 0.35 6.89 6.44
N VAL A 104 -0.45 6.80 7.51
CA VAL A 104 -1.19 7.96 8.04
C VAL A 104 -0.22 9.03 8.55
N ASP A 105 0.84 8.61 9.24
CA ASP A 105 1.82 9.50 9.84
C ASP A 105 2.74 10.12 8.77
N GLU A 106 3.19 9.35 7.77
CA GLU A 106 3.99 9.83 6.63
C GLU A 106 3.23 10.85 5.77
N LEU A 107 1.93 10.64 5.58
CA LEU A 107 1.08 11.56 4.82
C LEU A 107 0.56 12.75 5.66
N ASP A 108 0.95 12.85 6.94
CA ASP A 108 0.46 13.84 7.91
C ASP A 108 -1.08 13.98 7.89
N LEU A 109 -1.78 12.84 7.84
CA LEU A 109 -3.23 12.82 7.83
C LEU A 109 -3.77 13.08 9.23
N ARG A 110 -4.47 14.20 9.36
CA ARG A 110 -5.16 14.64 10.58
C ARG A 110 -6.56 15.12 10.22
N VAL A 111 -7.44 15.18 11.21
CA VAL A 111 -8.76 15.80 11.03
C VAL A 111 -8.57 17.22 10.51
N GLY A 112 -9.25 17.55 9.40
CA GLY A 112 -9.09 18.80 8.68
C GLY A 112 -8.14 18.75 7.48
N SER A 113 -7.32 17.70 7.31
CA SER A 113 -6.45 17.55 6.15
C SER A 113 -7.25 17.38 4.86
N LEU A 114 -6.82 18.03 3.78
CA LEU A 114 -7.30 17.72 2.43
C LEU A 114 -6.74 16.35 2.02
N ALA A 115 -7.60 15.48 1.49
CA ALA A 115 -7.22 14.16 1.05
C ALA A 115 -7.90 13.79 -0.27
N VAL A 116 -7.28 12.85 -1.00
CA VAL A 116 -7.88 12.26 -2.19
C VAL A 116 -7.98 10.76 -1.96
N ALA A 117 -9.20 10.24 -1.86
CA ALA A 117 -9.43 8.81 -1.84
C ALA A 117 -9.22 8.27 -3.26
N VAL A 118 -8.21 7.41 -3.42
CA VAL A 118 -7.86 6.77 -4.70
C VAL A 118 -8.32 5.33 -4.66
N ILE A 119 -9.30 4.97 -5.50
CA ILE A 119 -9.95 3.66 -5.48
C ILE A 119 -9.67 2.92 -6.78
N LYS A 120 -9.17 1.68 -6.68
CA LYS A 120 -8.91 0.83 -7.84
C LYS A 120 -10.24 0.41 -8.47
N SER A 121 -10.39 0.64 -9.78
CA SER A 121 -11.65 0.41 -10.50
C SER A 121 -12.13 -1.04 -10.48
N THR A 122 -11.25 -2.02 -10.24
CA THR A 122 -11.59 -3.45 -10.16
C THR A 122 -12.23 -3.86 -8.84
N ASN A 123 -12.21 -3.00 -7.82
CA ASN A 123 -12.69 -3.30 -6.48
C ASN A 123 -13.95 -2.48 -6.17
N VAL A 124 -14.97 -2.67 -7.00
CA VAL A 124 -16.27 -2.01 -6.86
C VAL A 124 -17.35 -3.07 -6.84
N LEU A 125 -18.17 -3.07 -5.79
CA LEU A 125 -19.38 -3.87 -5.74
C LEU A 125 -20.54 -3.04 -6.31
N VAL A 126 -21.35 -3.65 -7.17
CA VAL A 126 -22.51 -3.00 -7.77
C VAL A 126 -23.76 -3.75 -7.34
N GLU A 127 -24.72 -3.01 -6.79
CA GLU A 127 -26.01 -3.54 -6.38
C GLU A 127 -27.12 -2.85 -7.18
N ARG A 128 -28.22 -3.56 -7.41
CA ARG A 128 -29.41 -2.97 -8.01
C ARG A 128 -30.12 -2.14 -6.93
N ALA A 129 -30.30 -0.85 -7.17
CA ALA A 129 -31.12 -0.02 -6.30
C ALA A 129 -32.57 -0.53 -6.29
N THR A 130 -33.08 -0.93 -5.13
CA THR A 130 -34.53 -1.10 -4.95
C THR A 130 -35.13 0.30 -4.85
N PRO A 131 -36.09 0.67 -5.72
CA PRO A 131 -36.77 1.95 -5.60
C PRO A 131 -37.40 2.06 -4.20
N PRO A 132 -37.35 3.25 -3.57
CA PRO A 132 -38.03 3.44 -2.29
C PRO A 132 -39.50 3.04 -2.45
N ALA A 133 -40.01 2.22 -1.53
CA ALA A 133 -41.37 1.75 -1.57
C ALA A 133 -42.30 2.96 -1.66
N GLY A 134 -42.98 3.11 -2.80
CA GLY A 134 -43.90 4.22 -3.02
C GLY A 134 -44.90 4.26 -1.87
N THR A 135 -45.01 5.43 -1.22
CA THR A 135 -46.01 5.70 -0.19
C THR A 135 -47.37 5.32 -0.75
N ARG A 136 -47.90 4.14 -0.40
CA ARG A 136 -49.28 3.80 -0.73
C ARG A 136 -50.14 4.83 -0.03
N GLY A 137 -50.75 5.71 -0.82
CA GLY A 137 -51.66 6.73 -0.32
C GLY A 137 -52.69 6.08 0.60
N ARG A 138 -52.76 6.60 1.83
CA ARG A 138 -53.84 6.30 2.76
C ARG A 138 -55.15 6.70 2.07
N PRO A 139 -56.15 5.80 1.91
CA PRO A 139 -57.44 6.23 1.40
C PRO A 139 -58.03 7.23 2.39
N ALA A 140 -58.44 8.38 1.88
CA ALA A 140 -59.15 9.39 2.64
C ALA A 140 -60.53 8.83 3.06
N PRO A 141 -61.04 9.23 4.24
CA PRO A 141 -62.35 8.80 4.74
C PRO A 141 -63.51 9.33 3.89
#